data_AF-A0A1F8NZK5-F1
#
_entry.id   AF-A0A1F8NZK5-F1
#
_cell.length_a   1.000
_cell.length_b   1.000
_cell.length_c   1.000
_cell.angle_alpha   90.00
_cell.angle_beta   90.00
_cell.angle_gamma   90.00
#
_symmetry.space_group_name_H-M   'P 1'
#
loop_
_entity.id
_entity.type
_entity.pdbx_description
1 polymer ?
#
loop_
_entity_poly.entity_id
_entity_poly.type
_entity_poly.pdbx_seq_one_letter_code
_entity_poly.pdbx_strand_id
1 'polypeptide(L)' 'MMGFPFAGMGIWMIFGSILFILFWGGIIWLIVWAVRKGTVQNSVSANQNALDVARARYARGEINSDQFAQIKKDLS' A
#
# COMPACT_ATOMS: atom_id res chain seq x y z
N MET A 1 -60.32 1.96 2.67
CA MET A 1 -59.35 1.27 3.56
C MET A 1 -58.24 0.71 2.69
N MET A 2 -57.08 1.36 2.62
CA MET A 2 -55.93 0.88 1.85
C MET A 2 -54.75 0.78 2.81
N GLY A 3 -54.50 -0.43 3.31
CA GLY A 3 -53.38 -0.74 4.19
C GLY A 3 -52.07 -0.69 3.42
N PHE A 4 -51.10 0.04 3.96
CA PHE A 4 -49.77 0.29 3.41
C PHE A 4 -48.93 -1.00 3.35
N PRO A 5 -48.63 -1.58 2.17
CA PRO A 5 -47.82 -2.80 2.04
C PRO A 5 -46.29 -2.52 2.12
N PHE A 6 -45.86 -1.45 2.79
CA PHE A 6 -44.47 -0.98 2.74
C PHE A 6 -43.58 -1.49 3.89
N ALA A 7 -44.16 -2.15 4.89
CA ALA A 7 -43.42 -2.62 6.06
C ALA A 7 -42.40 -3.73 5.74
N GLY A 8 -42.63 -4.54 4.69
CA GLY A 8 -41.69 -5.59 4.27
C GLY A 8 -40.54 -5.10 3.37
N MET A 9 -40.74 -3.98 2.65
CA MET A 9 -39.76 -3.51 1.66
C MET A 9 -38.64 -2.66 2.27
N GLY A 10 -38.92 -1.97 3.38
CA GLY A 10 -37.92 -1.16 4.09
C GLY A 10 -36.80 -2.01 4.70
N ILE A 11 -37.11 -3.18 5.27
CA ILE A 11 -36.13 -4.07 5.89
C ILE A 11 -35.15 -4.62 4.85
N TRP A 12 -35.65 -5.02 3.68
CA TRP A 12 -34.84 -5.50 2.56
C TRP A 12 -33.90 -4.41 2.01
N MET A 13 -34.39 -3.17 1.93
CA MET A 13 -33.60 -2.03 1.49
C MET A 13 -32.48 -1.68 2.48
N ILE A 14 -32.77 -1.72 3.78
CA ILE A 14 -31.78 -1.48 4.83
C ILE A 14 -30.71 -2.58 4.81
N PHE A 15 -31.11 -3.85 4.72
CA PHE A 15 -30.18 -4.96 4.65
C PHE A 15 -29.26 -4.88 3.43
N GLY A 16 -29.81 -4.55 2.26
CA GLY A 16 -29.02 -4.30 1.05
C GLY A 16 -28.03 -3.14 1.19
N SER A 17 -28.45 -2.04 1.82
CA SER A 17 -27.58 -0.88 2.05
C SER A 17 -26.43 -1.16 3.00
N ILE A 18 -26.67 -1.94 4.07
CA ILE A 18 -25.63 -2.36 5.00
C ILE A 18 -24.57 -3.21 4.30
N LEU A 19 -24.99 -4.18 3.48
CA LEU A 19 -24.05 -5.03 2.74
C LEU A 19 -23.20 -4.23 1.75
N PHE A 20 -23.81 -3.25 1.08
CA PHE A 20 -23.10 -2.37 0.17
C PHE A 20 -22.04 -1.52 0.90
N ILE A 21 -22.41 -0.94 2.05
CA ILE A 21 -21.48 -0.14 2.86
C ILE A 21 -20.35 -1.00 3.43
N LEU A 22 -20.66 -2.22 3.89
CA LEU A 22 -19.65 -3.18 4.34
C LEU A 22 -18.69 -3.56 3.22
N PHE A 23 -19.20 -3.81 2.02
CA PHE A 23 -18.39 -4.14 0.85
C PHE A 23 -17.44 -2.99 0.47
N TRP A 24 -17.96 -1.77 0.35
CA TRP A 24 -17.14 -0.59 0.04
C TRP A 24 -16.18 -0.23 1.16
N GLY A 25 -16.62 -0.29 2.42
CA GLY A 25 -15.76 -0.08 3.58
C GLY A 25 -14.62 -1.08 3.64
N GLY A 26 -14.91 -2.36 3.34
CA GLY A 26 -13.92 -3.42 3.24
C GLY A 26 -12.91 -3.17 2.11
N ILE A 27 -13.37 -2.74 0.93
CA ILE A 27 -12.48 -2.37 -0.18
C ILE A 27 -11.54 -1.23 0.21
N ILE A 28 -12.09 -0.15 0.77
CA ILE A 28 -11.29 1.01 1.21
C ILE A 28 -10.26 0.57 2.24
N TRP A 29 -10.67 -0.22 3.23
CA TRP A 29 -9.77 -0.76 4.24
C TRP A 29 -8.67 -1.62 3.63
N LEU A 30 -8.99 -2.48 2.65
CA LEU A 30 -8.04 -3.32 1.94
C LEU A 30 -7.04 -2.51 1.13
N ILE A 31 -7.50 -1.45 0.44
CA ILE A 31 -6.62 -0.52 -0.29
C ILE A 31 -5.67 0.19 0.68
N VAL A 32 -6.19 0.75 1.79
CA VAL A 32 -5.36 1.42 2.80
C VAL A 32 -4.35 0.46 3.41
N TRP A 33 -4.77 -0.77 3.72
CA TRP A 33 -3.88 -1.81 4.23
C TRP A 33 -2.80 -2.19 3.20
N ALA A 34 -3.18 -2.39 1.93
CA ALA A 34 -2.26 -2.73 0.85
C ALA A 34 -1.23 -1.62 0.60
N VAL A 35 -1.65 -0.35 0.59
CA VAL A 35 -0.74 0.79 0.45
C VAL A 35 0.21 0.89 1.65
N ARG A 36 -0.31 0.75 2.88
CA ARG A 36 0.52 0.74 4.10
C ARG A 36 1.54 -0.40 4.14
N LYS A 37 1.19 -1.56 3.60
CA LYS A 37 2.10 -2.71 3.51
C LYS A 37 3.10 -2.55 2.35
N GLY A 38 2.65 -2.01 1.22
CA GLY A 38 3.46 -1.76 0.04
C GLY A 38 4.52 -0.66 0.23
N THR A 39 4.26 0.34 1.07
CA THR A 39 5.27 1.35 1.43
C THR A 39 6.42 0.78 2.27
N VAL A 40 6.21 -0.32 3.01
CA VAL A 40 7.30 -1.01 3.73
C VAL A 40 8.18 -1.83 2.78
N GLN A 41 7.65 -2.31 1.65
CA GLN A 41 8.48 -2.94 0.61
C GLN A 41 9.20 -1.93 -0.29
N ASN A 42 8.63 -0.74 -0.50
CA ASN A 42 9.28 0.29 -1.31
C ASN A 42 10.48 0.94 -0.63
N SER A 43 10.58 0.96 0.70
CA SER A 43 11.80 1.43 1.36
C SER A 43 12.96 0.45 1.16
N VAL A 44 12.70 -0.86 1.17
CA VAL A 44 13.71 -1.89 0.90
C VAL A 44 14.13 -1.87 -0.57
N SER A 45 13.19 -1.75 -1.52
CA SER A 45 13.53 -1.65 -2.95
C SER A 45 14.18 -0.33 -3.33
N ALA A 46 13.84 0.79 -2.71
CA ALA A 46 14.53 2.07 -2.93
C ALA A 46 15.98 2.01 -2.43
N ASN A 47 16.22 1.36 -1.30
CA ASN A 47 17.54 1.15 -0.74
C ASN A 47 18.40 0.21 -1.60
N GLN A 48 17.83 -0.89 -2.08
CA GLN A 48 18.47 -1.78 -3.05
C GLN A 48 18.86 -1.03 -4.33
N ASN A 49 17.99 -0.17 -4.87
CA ASN A 49 18.32 0.67 -6.03
C ASN A 49 19.49 1.64 -5.74
N ALA A 50 19.52 2.27 -4.57
CA ALA A 50 20.61 3.18 -4.20
C ALA A 50 21.96 2.46 -4.06
N LEU A 51 21.98 1.28 -3.44
CA LEU A 51 23.16 0.43 -3.33
C LEU A 51 23.63 -0.09 -4.70
N ASP A 52 22.72 -0.48 -5.59
CA ASP A 52 23.06 -0.97 -6.92
C ASP A 52 23.62 0.15 -7.81
N VAL A 53 23.09 1.38 -7.70
CA VAL A 53 23.67 2.57 -8.35
C VAL A 53 25.09 2.86 -7.82
N ALA A 54 25.31 2.77 -6.50
CA ALA A 54 26.63 2.96 -5.90
C ALA A 54 27.63 1.87 -6.35
N ARG A 55 27.19 0.61 -6.43
CA ARG A 55 28.01 -0.52 -6.91
C ARG A 55 28.41 -0.35 -8.38
N ALA A 56 27.49 0.10 -9.23
CA ALA A 56 27.78 0.33 -10.65
C ALA A 56 28.85 1.41 -10.85
N ARG A 57 28.84 2.48 -10.04
CA ARG A 57 29.85 3.55 -10.10
C ARG A 57 31.20 3.12 -9.53
N TYR A 58 31.22 2.29 -8.49
CA TYR A 58 32.44 1.66 -8.00
C TYR A 58 33.10 0.77 -9.06
N ALA A 59 32.32 -0.05 -9.77
CA ALA A 59 32.82 -0.90 -10.85
C ALA A 59 33.35 -0.09 -12.05
N ARG A 60 32.82 1.12 -12.27
CA ARG A 60 33.33 2.08 -13.26
C ARG A 60 34.57 2.84 -12.78
N GLY A 61 34.96 2.69 -11.51
CA GLY A 61 36.08 3.43 -10.91
C GLY A 61 35.80 4.92 -10.66
N GLU A 62 34.54 5.35 -10.78
CA GLU A 62 34.12 6.74 -10.54
C GLU A 62 34.11 7.07 -9.03
N ILE A 63 34.06 6.04 -8.17
CA ILE A 63 33.98 6.14 -6.71
C ILE A 63 35.02 5.21 -6.09
N ASN A 64 35.74 5.70 -5.08
CA ASN A 64 36.73 4.90 -4.34
C ASN A 64 36.06 3.92 -3.36
N SER A 65 36.74 2.83 -2.99
CA SER A 65 36.24 1.82 -2.05
C SER A 65 35.80 2.40 -0.71
N ASP A 66 36.50 3.45 -0.24
CA ASP A 66 36.18 4.12 1.03
C ASP A 66 34.84 4.86 0.96
N GLN A 67 34.57 5.52 -0.17
CA GLN A 67 33.31 6.22 -0.43
C GLN A 67 32.16 5.23 -0.59
N PHE A 68 32.39 4.09 -1.27
CA PHE A 68 31.41 3.02 -1.36
C PHE A 68 31.08 2.42 0.01
N ALA A 69 32.08 2.24 0.88
CA ALA A 69 31.89 1.71 2.23
C ALA A 69 31.08 2.67 3.12
N GLN A 70 31.27 3.99 2.98
CA GLN A 70 30.47 5.00 3.68
C GLN A 70 29.00 4.96 3.22
N ILE A 71 28.75 5.00 1.91
CA ILE A 71 27.40 4.93 1.34
C ILE A 71 26.68 3.64 1.77
N LYS A 72 27.40 2.51 1.78
CA LYS A 72 26.85 1.23 2.24
C LYS A 72 26.48 1.24 3.72
N LYS A 73 27.25 1.92 4.57
CA LYS A 73 26.94 2.06 6.01
C LYS A 73 25.76 2.99 6.25
N ASP A 74 25.68 4.09 5.50
CA ASP A 74 24.61 5.08 5.64
C ASP A 74 23.27 4.59 5.07
N LEU A 75 23.30 3.68 4.10
CA LEU A 75 22.13 3.02 3.53
C LEU A 75 21.75 1.72 4.27
N SER A 76 22.52 1.25 5.27
CA SER A 76 22.18 0.02 5.99
C SER A 76 21.19 0.22 7.13
#